data_AF-A0A6I9S9W6-F1
#
_entry.id   AF-A0A6I9S9W6-F1
#
_cell.length_a   1.000
_cell.length_b   1.000
_cell.length_c   1.000
_cell.angle_alpha   90.00
_cell.angle_beta   90.00
_cell.angle_gamma   90.00
#
_symmetry.space_group_name_H-M   'P 1'
#
loop_
_entity.id
_entity.type
_entity.pdbx_description
1 polymer ?
#
loop_
_entity_poly.entity_id
_entity_poly.type
_entity_poly.pdbx_seq_one_letter_code
_entity_poly.pdbx_strand_id
1 'polypeptide(L)'
;MFFLLMGLSEIPTIRSSARSLFLRKVSRNIDLVYGGGSVGLMGLVSQAVHDGGRHVIGVIPKTLMPREITGETVGEVKAVADMHQRKAEMARRSDAFIALPGGYGTLEELLEVITWAQLGIHDKPVGLLNVDGYYNSLLSFIDKAVEEGFISPGARHIIVSAPTAKELVKKLEEYFPCHERVASKLNWEMEHLGYSSKREISR
;
A
#
# COMPACT_ATOMS: atom_id res chain seq x y z
N MET A 1 -9.96 -5.53 -4.79
CA MET A 1 -8.61 -5.33 -5.36
C MET A 1 -7.67 -4.90 -4.23
N PHE A 2 -6.60 -5.63 -3.94
CA PHE A 2 -5.65 -5.23 -2.89
C PHE A 2 -4.48 -4.46 -3.50
N PHE A 3 -4.09 -3.39 -2.83
CA PHE A 3 -2.77 -2.84 -2.97
C PHE A 3 -1.78 -3.66 -2.16
N LEU A 4 -0.69 -4.02 -2.79
CA LEU A 4 0.41 -4.64 -2.09
C LEU A 4 1.61 -3.71 -2.11
N LEU A 5 1.90 -3.16 -0.94
CA LEU A 5 3.14 -2.46 -0.62
C LEU A 5 4.23 -3.52 -0.47
N MET A 6 5.07 -3.63 -1.49
CA MET A 6 6.08 -4.67 -1.54
C MET A 6 7.47 -4.08 -1.49
N GLY A 7 8.24 -4.51 -0.51
CA GLY A 7 9.69 -4.36 -0.55
C GLY A 7 10.36 -5.49 -1.29
N LEU A 8 11.62 -5.25 -1.65
CA LEU A 8 12.55 -6.29 -2.06
C LEU A 8 12.99 -7.04 -0.80
N SER A 9 12.80 -8.37 -0.76
CA SER A 9 13.42 -9.22 0.27
C SER A 9 13.88 -10.55 -0.34
N GLU A 10 15.09 -10.96 0.01
CA GLU A 10 15.69 -12.23 -0.39
C GLU A 10 15.49 -13.33 0.67
N ILE A 11 14.91 -12.99 1.82
CA ILE A 11 14.78 -13.91 2.97
C ILE A 11 13.81 -15.06 2.63
N PRO A 12 14.25 -16.34 2.68
CA PRO A 12 13.44 -17.48 2.26
C PRO A 12 12.09 -17.61 2.96
N THR A 13 12.01 -17.34 4.27
CA THR A 13 10.76 -17.39 5.05
C THR A 13 9.76 -16.31 4.62
N ILE A 14 10.27 -15.15 4.20
CA ILE A 14 9.45 -14.04 3.71
C ILE A 14 8.96 -14.36 2.30
N ARG A 15 9.80 -14.96 1.46
CA ARG A 15 9.41 -15.47 0.14
C ARG A 15 8.35 -16.57 0.23
N SER A 16 8.50 -17.52 1.16
CA SER A 16 7.53 -18.60 1.36
C SER A 16 6.22 -18.07 1.95
N SER A 17 6.27 -17.10 2.87
CA SER A 17 5.09 -16.45 3.44
C SER A 17 4.35 -15.60 2.41
N ALA A 18 5.07 -14.84 1.58
CA ALA A 18 4.51 -14.10 0.45
C ALA A 18 3.89 -15.06 -0.59
N ARG A 19 4.58 -16.14 -0.99
CA ARG A 19 3.98 -17.16 -1.85
C ARG A 19 2.77 -17.82 -1.21
N SER A 20 2.81 -18.14 0.08
CA SER A 20 1.67 -18.71 0.81
C SER A 20 0.47 -17.76 0.88
N LEU A 21 0.72 -16.44 1.04
CA LEU A 21 -0.30 -15.40 0.99
C LEU A 21 -1.07 -15.43 -0.32
N PHE A 22 -0.39 -15.64 -1.44
CA PHE A 22 -1.01 -15.54 -2.75
C PHE A 22 -1.44 -16.90 -3.33
N LEU A 23 -0.64 -17.95 -3.22
CA LEU A 23 -0.96 -19.31 -3.74
C LEU A 23 -2.18 -19.92 -3.06
N ARG A 24 -2.37 -19.75 -1.74
CA ARG A 24 -3.59 -20.26 -1.07
C ARG A 24 -4.84 -19.44 -1.43
N LYS A 25 -4.67 -18.26 -2.02
CA LYS A 25 -5.68 -17.19 -2.06
C LYS A 25 -6.07 -16.74 -3.46
N VAL A 26 -5.42 -17.30 -4.49
CA VAL A 26 -6.01 -17.51 -5.81
C VAL A 26 -7.47 -17.98 -5.71
N SER A 27 -7.80 -18.76 -4.68
CA SER A 27 -9.16 -19.23 -4.37
C SER A 27 -10.18 -18.14 -3.96
N ARG A 28 -9.78 -16.90 -3.65
CA ARG A 28 -10.67 -15.85 -3.11
C ARG A 28 -10.95 -14.68 -4.07
N ASN A 29 -10.72 -14.81 -5.38
CA ASN A 29 -11.00 -13.74 -6.36
C ASN A 29 -10.35 -12.38 -6.03
N ILE A 30 -9.07 -12.37 -5.63
CA ILE A 30 -8.35 -11.14 -5.30
C ILE A 30 -7.44 -10.73 -6.46
N ASP A 31 -7.61 -9.49 -6.92
CA ASP A 31 -6.70 -8.83 -7.88
C ASP A 31 -5.61 -8.03 -7.16
N LEU A 32 -4.47 -7.87 -7.83
CA LEU A 32 -3.24 -7.26 -7.31
C LEU A 32 -2.93 -5.94 -8.02
N VAL A 33 -2.69 -4.88 -7.23
CA VAL A 33 -2.06 -3.65 -7.68
C VAL A 33 -0.71 -3.49 -6.96
N TYR A 34 0.37 -3.24 -7.71
CA TYR A 34 1.73 -3.17 -7.17
C TYR A 34 2.67 -2.26 -8.00
N GLY A 35 3.95 -2.18 -7.62
CA GLY A 35 4.96 -1.27 -8.20
C GLY A 35 5.48 -1.57 -9.60
N GLY A 36 5.02 -2.64 -10.25
CA GLY A 36 5.40 -2.98 -11.62
C GLY A 36 6.79 -3.60 -11.82
N GLY A 37 7.61 -3.72 -10.77
CA GLY A 37 8.91 -4.41 -10.87
C GLY A 37 8.78 -5.92 -11.08
N SER A 38 9.72 -6.55 -11.79
CA SER A 38 9.76 -8.02 -11.96
C SER A 38 10.77 -8.72 -11.04
N VAL A 39 11.52 -7.95 -10.25
CA VAL A 39 12.62 -8.46 -9.41
C VAL A 39 12.15 -8.72 -7.96
N GLY A 40 12.72 -9.75 -7.33
CA GLY A 40 12.54 -10.03 -5.90
C GLY A 40 11.14 -10.54 -5.53
N LEU A 41 10.64 -10.14 -4.37
CA LEU A 41 9.31 -10.55 -3.89
C LEU A 41 8.18 -10.05 -4.80
N MET A 42 8.33 -8.87 -5.39
CA MET A 42 7.33 -8.27 -6.28
C MET A 42 7.02 -9.19 -7.46
N GLY A 43 8.06 -9.67 -8.17
CA GLY A 43 7.90 -10.60 -9.29
C GLY A 43 7.30 -11.95 -8.87
N LEU A 44 7.70 -12.47 -7.70
CA LEU A 44 7.17 -13.74 -7.19
C LEU A 44 5.69 -13.66 -6.87
N VAL A 45 5.26 -12.53 -6.29
CA VAL A 45 3.87 -12.32 -5.92
C VAL A 45 3.02 -12.04 -7.15
N SER A 46 3.47 -11.17 -8.05
CA SER A 46 2.74 -10.87 -9.29
C SER A 46 2.54 -12.13 -10.13
N GLN A 47 3.58 -12.95 -10.28
CA GLN A 47 3.48 -14.24 -10.97
C GLN A 47 2.48 -15.18 -10.27
N ALA A 48 2.57 -15.33 -8.95
CA ALA A 48 1.67 -16.23 -8.22
C ALA A 48 0.19 -15.81 -8.31
N VAL A 49 -0.10 -14.51 -8.37
CA VAL A 49 -1.47 -14.00 -8.58
C VAL A 49 -1.92 -14.24 -10.02
N HIS A 50 -1.05 -13.97 -10.99
CA HIS A 50 -1.34 -14.16 -12.41
C HIS A 50 -1.57 -15.65 -12.77
N ASP A 51 -0.72 -16.55 -12.29
CA ASP A 51 -0.86 -18.01 -12.44
C ASP A 51 -2.17 -18.53 -11.83
N GLY A 52 -2.71 -17.78 -10.86
CA GLY A 52 -4.02 -18.02 -10.29
C GLY A 52 -5.21 -17.56 -11.13
N GLY A 53 -4.97 -17.01 -12.32
CA GLY A 53 -6.03 -16.46 -13.17
C GLY A 53 -6.64 -15.16 -12.63
N ARG A 54 -5.93 -14.44 -11.75
CA ARG A 54 -6.35 -13.15 -11.21
C ARG A 54 -5.67 -11.99 -11.93
N HIS A 55 -6.27 -10.81 -11.86
CA HIS A 55 -5.75 -9.64 -12.53
C HIS A 55 -4.59 -9.04 -11.73
N VAL A 56 -3.49 -8.74 -12.42
CA VAL A 56 -2.32 -8.03 -11.91
C VAL A 56 -2.15 -6.72 -12.66
N ILE A 57 -2.00 -5.62 -11.92
CA ILE A 57 -1.76 -4.27 -12.45
C ILE A 57 -0.50 -3.71 -11.79
N GLY A 58 0.57 -3.57 -12.58
CA GLY A 58 1.79 -2.88 -12.19
C GLY A 58 1.73 -1.40 -12.53
N VAL A 59 2.07 -0.51 -11.60
CA VAL A 59 2.19 0.93 -11.85
C VAL A 59 3.64 1.34 -11.65
N ILE A 60 4.29 1.85 -12.70
CA ILE A 60 5.72 2.13 -12.70
C ILE A 60 6.04 3.47 -13.38
N PRO A 61 6.92 4.32 -12.81
CA PRO A 61 7.39 5.50 -13.51
C PRO A 61 8.25 5.10 -14.72
N LYS A 62 8.10 5.82 -15.83
CA LYS A 62 8.87 5.58 -17.06
C LYS A 62 10.38 5.57 -16.82
N THR A 63 10.87 6.36 -15.86
CA THR A 63 12.29 6.45 -15.50
C THR A 63 12.84 5.21 -14.78
N LEU A 64 11.98 4.41 -14.13
CA LEU A 64 12.39 3.21 -13.40
C LEU A 64 12.21 1.93 -14.21
N MET A 65 11.43 1.95 -15.29
CA MET A 65 11.18 0.77 -16.13
C MET A 65 12.45 0.03 -16.55
N PRO A 66 13.52 0.69 -17.07
CA PRO A 66 14.72 -0.03 -17.52
C PRO A 66 15.50 -0.72 -16.39
N ARG A 67 15.28 -0.31 -15.13
CA ARG A 67 15.98 -0.82 -13.96
C ARG A 67 15.20 -1.89 -13.21
N GLU A 68 13.87 -1.73 -13.12
CA GLU A 68 13.03 -2.60 -12.28
C GLU A 68 12.28 -3.68 -13.09
N ILE A 69 12.19 -3.52 -14.42
CA ILE A 69 11.61 -4.53 -15.30
C ILE A 69 12.74 -5.24 -16.04
N THR A 70 13.04 -6.45 -15.58
CA THR A 70 13.88 -7.41 -16.30
C THR A 70 12.97 -8.49 -16.90
N GLY A 71 12.94 -8.60 -18.24
CA GLY A 71 12.12 -9.58 -18.96
C GLY A 71 10.65 -9.19 -19.12
N GLU A 72 9.79 -10.18 -19.35
CA GLU A 72 8.34 -9.99 -19.49
C GLU A 72 7.67 -9.79 -18.13
N THR A 73 6.81 -8.78 -18.03
CA THR A 73 5.92 -8.58 -16.89
C THR A 73 4.63 -9.36 -17.06
N VAL A 74 4.04 -9.81 -15.95
CA VAL A 74 2.71 -10.42 -15.96
C VAL A 74 1.61 -9.38 -15.71
N GLY A 75 0.49 -9.53 -16.41
CA GLY A 75 -0.65 -8.63 -16.29
C GLY A 75 -0.46 -7.28 -16.99
N GLU A 76 -1.25 -6.30 -16.57
CA GLU A 76 -1.21 -4.94 -17.11
C GLU A 76 -0.07 -4.13 -16.48
N VAL A 77 0.62 -3.32 -17.29
CA VAL A 77 1.61 -2.34 -16.80
C VAL A 77 1.20 -0.94 -17.20
N LYS A 78 0.95 -0.08 -16.20
CA LYS A 78 0.65 1.33 -16.38
C LYS A 78 1.89 2.17 -16.10
N ALA A 79 2.46 2.73 -17.17
CA ALA A 79 3.55 3.69 -17.07
C ALA A 79 3.03 5.08 -16.66
N VAL A 80 3.67 5.71 -15.66
CA VAL A 80 3.34 7.06 -15.16
C VAL A 80 4.54 8.01 -15.28
N ALA A 81 4.30 9.32 -15.11
CA ALA A 81 5.35 10.32 -15.28
C ALA A 81 6.36 10.33 -14.13
N ASP A 82 5.89 10.16 -12.89
CA ASP A 82 6.70 10.32 -11.68
C ASP A 82 6.22 9.44 -10.51
N MET A 83 6.94 9.50 -9.39
CA MET A 83 6.65 8.73 -8.18
C MET A 83 5.35 9.15 -7.48
N HIS A 84 4.93 10.42 -7.58
CA HIS A 84 3.68 10.87 -6.96
C HIS A 84 2.48 10.31 -7.71
N GLN A 85 2.48 10.40 -9.04
CA GLN A 85 1.46 9.76 -9.88
C GLN A 85 1.43 8.26 -9.69
N ARG A 86 2.60 7.63 -9.52
CA ARG A 86 2.72 6.20 -9.21
C ARG A 86 1.90 5.87 -7.97
N LYS A 87 2.23 6.48 -6.83
CA LYS A 87 1.58 6.23 -5.53
C LYS A 87 0.09 6.60 -5.54
N ALA A 88 -0.29 7.70 -6.19
CA ALA A 88 -1.68 8.12 -6.31
C ALA A 88 -2.53 7.13 -7.12
N GLU A 89 -2.06 6.68 -8.29
CA GLU A 89 -2.78 5.72 -9.13
C GLU A 89 -2.92 4.36 -8.45
N MET A 90 -1.83 3.92 -7.85
CA MET A 90 -1.72 2.75 -7.00
C MET A 90 -2.77 2.74 -5.87
N ALA A 91 -2.84 3.84 -5.10
CA ALA A 91 -3.79 3.99 -4.02
C ALA A 91 -5.24 4.11 -4.51
N ARG A 92 -5.48 4.80 -5.63
CA ARG A 92 -6.81 4.94 -6.25
C ARG A 92 -7.41 3.59 -6.64
N ARG A 93 -6.61 2.71 -7.25
CA ARG A 93 -7.05 1.39 -7.75
C ARG A 93 -7.25 0.34 -6.67
N SER A 94 -6.96 0.65 -5.42
CA SER A 94 -6.89 -0.36 -4.38
C SER A 94 -7.98 -0.19 -3.32
N ASP A 95 -8.43 -1.30 -2.75
CA ASP A 95 -9.45 -1.29 -1.68
C ASP A 95 -8.83 -1.45 -0.28
N ALA A 96 -7.57 -1.89 -0.22
CA ALA A 96 -6.83 -2.16 1.01
C ALA A 96 -5.33 -2.11 0.71
N PHE A 97 -4.51 -1.86 1.72
CA PHE A 97 -3.05 -1.82 1.63
C PHE A 97 -2.44 -2.95 2.45
N ILE A 98 -1.47 -3.69 1.91
CA ILE A 98 -0.72 -4.70 2.67
C ILE A 98 0.78 -4.47 2.47
N ALA A 99 1.50 -4.20 3.55
CA ALA A 99 2.96 -4.16 3.55
C ALA A 99 3.55 -5.51 3.91
N LEU A 100 4.42 -5.99 3.02
CA LEU A 100 5.29 -7.14 3.24
C LEU A 100 6.67 -6.65 3.69
N PRO A 101 7.44 -7.45 4.45
CA PRO A 101 8.76 -7.06 4.92
C PRO A 101 9.63 -6.49 3.80
N GLY A 102 10.22 -5.33 4.07
CA GLY A 102 10.83 -4.49 3.05
C GLY A 102 11.62 -3.33 3.65
N GLY A 103 12.52 -2.74 2.84
CA GLY A 103 13.37 -1.63 3.26
C GLY A 103 12.67 -0.27 3.23
N TYR A 104 13.47 0.79 3.07
CA TYR A 104 13.00 2.17 3.12
C TYR A 104 11.88 2.50 2.14
N GLY A 105 11.90 1.95 0.92
CA GLY A 105 10.81 2.18 -0.05
C GLY A 105 9.46 1.72 0.48
N THR A 106 9.39 0.52 1.07
CA THR A 106 8.16 -0.01 1.66
C THR A 106 7.71 0.79 2.87
N LEU A 107 8.66 1.24 3.71
CA LEU A 107 8.35 2.05 4.88
C LEU A 107 7.84 3.44 4.47
N GLU A 108 8.42 4.05 3.44
CA GLU A 108 7.98 5.35 2.91
C GLU A 108 6.54 5.26 2.40
N GLU A 109 6.25 4.30 1.54
CA GLU A 109 4.91 4.11 0.99
C GLU A 109 3.89 3.70 2.08
N LEU A 110 4.30 2.89 3.07
CA LEU A 110 3.47 2.51 4.22
C LEU A 110 3.09 3.71 5.07
N LEU A 111 4.06 4.53 5.46
CA LEU A 111 3.82 5.70 6.30
C LEU A 111 2.97 6.74 5.57
N GLU A 112 3.10 6.86 4.25
CA GLU A 112 2.27 7.75 3.45
C GLU A 112 0.78 7.33 3.49
N VAL A 113 0.46 6.04 3.27
CA VAL A 113 -0.94 5.59 3.32
C VAL A 113 -1.53 5.62 4.74
N ILE A 114 -0.71 5.42 5.78
CA ILE A 114 -1.16 5.62 7.17
C ILE A 114 -1.51 7.10 7.40
N THR A 115 -0.66 8.00 6.92
CA THR A 115 -0.88 9.45 7.05
C THR A 115 -2.13 9.88 6.30
N TRP A 116 -2.36 9.38 5.09
CA TRP A 116 -3.58 9.65 4.32
C TRP A 116 -4.84 9.13 5.01
N ALA A 117 -4.79 7.95 5.63
CA ALA A 117 -5.88 7.46 6.47
C ALA A 117 -6.14 8.41 7.64
N GLN A 118 -5.10 8.81 8.37
CA GLN A 118 -5.20 9.72 9.52
C GLN A 118 -5.80 11.09 9.12
N LEU A 119 -5.44 11.61 7.95
CA LEU A 119 -5.99 12.85 7.38
C LEU A 119 -7.43 12.71 6.84
N GLY A 120 -7.97 11.49 6.81
CA GLY A 120 -9.32 11.21 6.31
C GLY A 120 -9.43 11.23 4.79
N ILE A 121 -8.31 11.08 4.06
CA ILE A 121 -8.26 11.00 2.59
C ILE A 121 -8.81 9.64 2.11
N HIS A 122 -8.62 8.58 2.89
CA HIS A 122 -9.26 7.29 2.65
C HIS A 122 -9.58 6.55 3.95
N ASP A 123 -10.50 5.60 3.84
CA ASP A 123 -10.92 4.71 4.93
C ASP A 123 -10.44 3.25 4.71
N LYS A 124 -9.64 3.02 3.66
CA LYS A 124 -9.12 1.69 3.26
C LYS A 124 -8.21 1.12 4.36
N PRO A 125 -8.32 -0.18 4.69
CA PRO A 125 -7.52 -0.79 5.75
C PRO A 125 -6.05 -0.90 5.37
N VAL A 126 -5.15 -0.75 6.35
CA VAL A 126 -3.69 -0.87 6.17
C VAL A 126 -3.17 -2.05 6.99
N GLY A 127 -2.64 -3.06 6.30
CA GLY A 127 -2.19 -4.33 6.85
C GLY A 127 -0.67 -4.48 6.86
N LEU A 128 -0.11 -5.03 7.94
CA LEU A 128 1.28 -5.47 8.02
C LEU A 128 1.33 -6.99 8.14
N LEU A 129 1.99 -7.66 7.19
CA LEU A 129 2.31 -9.08 7.34
C LEU A 129 3.57 -9.22 8.17
N ASN A 130 3.39 -9.44 9.48
CA ASN A 130 4.46 -9.46 10.47
C ASN A 130 5.13 -10.83 10.60
N VAL A 131 5.72 -11.31 9.50
CA VAL A 131 6.45 -12.58 9.46
C VAL A 131 7.64 -12.53 10.41
N ASP A 132 7.79 -13.53 11.28
CA ASP A 132 8.88 -13.66 12.26
C ASP A 132 9.12 -12.42 13.13
N GLY A 133 8.08 -11.58 13.32
CA GLY A 133 8.18 -10.36 14.11
C GLY A 133 8.95 -9.22 13.43
N TYR A 134 9.11 -9.23 12.10
CA TYR A 134 9.83 -8.20 11.34
C TYR A 134 9.42 -6.75 11.70
N TYR A 135 8.13 -6.51 11.91
CA TYR A 135 7.58 -5.19 12.23
C TYR A 135 7.45 -4.91 13.74
N ASN A 136 7.93 -5.79 14.63
CA ASN A 136 7.78 -5.59 16.08
C ASN A 136 8.37 -4.25 16.54
N SER A 137 9.58 -3.92 16.13
CA SER A 137 10.22 -2.66 16.50
C SER A 137 9.48 -1.43 15.96
N LEU A 138 8.93 -1.51 14.74
CA LEU A 138 8.11 -0.44 14.17
C LEU A 138 6.80 -0.27 14.97
N LEU A 139 6.13 -1.36 15.30
CA LEU A 139 4.89 -1.32 16.08
C LEU A 139 5.14 -0.76 17.48
N SER A 140 6.22 -1.16 18.15
CA SER A 140 6.60 -0.60 19.46
C SER A 140 6.97 0.88 19.38
N PHE A 141 7.61 1.33 18.30
CA PHE A 141 7.87 2.76 18.08
C PHE A 141 6.56 3.56 17.92
N ILE A 142 5.59 3.01 17.19
CA ILE A 142 4.27 3.62 17.02
C ILE A 142 3.51 3.64 18.35
N ASP A 143 3.56 2.55 19.13
CA ASP A 143 2.97 2.50 20.48
C ASP A 143 3.57 3.59 21.37
N LYS A 144 4.89 3.79 21.32
CA LYS A 144 5.55 4.87 22.06
C LYS A 144 5.08 6.26 21.61
N ALA A 145 4.90 6.47 20.30
CA ALA A 145 4.36 7.73 19.79
C ALA A 145 2.91 7.99 20.22
N VAL A 146 2.12 6.93 20.47
CA VAL A 146 0.79 7.05 21.08
C VAL A 146 0.88 7.44 22.55
N GLU A 147 1.75 6.78 23.32
CA GLU A 147 1.98 7.10 24.74
C GLU A 147 2.40 8.55 24.96
N GLU A 148 3.27 9.07 24.09
CA GLU A 148 3.77 10.45 24.13
C GLU A 148 2.81 11.48 23.50
N GLY A 149 1.65 11.03 22.98
CA GLY A 149 0.61 11.91 22.44
C GLY A 149 0.85 12.44 21.02
N PHE A 150 1.85 11.94 20.29
CA PHE A 150 2.07 12.29 18.88
C PHE A 150 1.07 11.62 17.93
N ILE A 151 0.53 10.45 18.32
CA ILE A 151 -0.48 9.71 17.57
C ILE A 151 -1.70 9.50 18.48
N SER A 152 -2.90 9.78 17.98
CA SER A 152 -4.11 9.54 18.76
C SER A 152 -4.36 8.03 18.97
N PRO A 153 -4.97 7.61 20.08
CA PRO A 153 -5.33 6.20 20.30
C PRO A 153 -6.19 5.63 19.17
N GLY A 154 -7.08 6.44 18.57
CA GLY A 154 -7.87 6.03 17.40
C GLY A 154 -6.98 5.77 16.17
N ALA A 155 -6.05 6.68 15.86
CA ALA A 155 -5.14 6.53 14.72
C ALA A 155 -4.21 5.31 14.83
N ARG A 156 -3.92 4.84 16.05
CA ARG A 156 -3.17 3.58 16.26
C ARG A 156 -3.82 2.37 15.60
N HIS A 157 -5.15 2.38 15.50
CA HIS A 157 -5.94 1.28 14.93
C HIS A 157 -6.01 1.29 13.40
N ILE A 158 -5.45 2.31 12.73
CA ILE A 158 -5.30 2.33 11.26
C ILE A 158 -4.48 1.11 10.79
N ILE A 159 -3.50 0.68 11.59
CA ILE A 159 -2.59 -0.41 11.26
C ILE A 159 -3.11 -1.72 11.87
N VAL A 160 -3.39 -2.67 10.99
CA VAL A 160 -3.73 -4.04 11.32
C VAL A 160 -2.51 -4.93 11.08
N SER A 161 -2.06 -5.68 12.09
CA SER A 161 -0.95 -6.63 11.90
C SER A 161 -1.37 -8.07 12.18
N ALA A 162 -0.73 -9.00 11.47
CA ALA A 162 -0.82 -10.42 11.76
C ALA A 162 0.43 -11.17 11.26
N PRO A 163 0.83 -12.26 11.94
CA PRO A 163 1.99 -13.07 11.55
C PRO A 163 1.74 -13.90 10.28
N THR A 164 0.47 -14.14 9.94
CA THR A 164 0.11 -14.95 8.77
C THR A 164 -0.82 -14.23 7.82
N ALA A 165 -0.65 -14.55 6.55
CA ALA A 165 -1.48 -14.10 5.45
C ALA A 165 -2.98 -14.34 5.61
N LYS A 166 -3.32 -15.50 6.18
CA LYS A 166 -4.71 -15.92 6.38
C LYS A 166 -5.36 -15.03 7.42
N GLU A 167 -4.69 -14.85 8.55
CA GLU A 167 -5.16 -14.02 9.64
C GLU A 167 -5.21 -12.54 9.24
N LEU A 168 -4.19 -12.03 8.55
CA LEU A 168 -4.14 -10.64 8.13
C LEU A 168 -5.37 -10.27 7.30
N VAL A 169 -5.65 -11.02 6.23
CA VAL A 169 -6.80 -10.69 5.38
C VAL A 169 -8.12 -10.87 6.11
N LYS A 170 -8.25 -11.85 7.00
CA LYS A 170 -9.47 -11.97 7.83
C LYS A 170 -9.69 -10.67 8.62
N LYS A 171 -8.64 -10.16 9.28
CA LYS A 171 -8.71 -8.89 10.02
C LYS A 171 -8.99 -7.69 9.12
N LEU A 172 -8.49 -7.68 7.88
CA LEU A 172 -8.77 -6.62 6.90
C LEU A 172 -10.20 -6.68 6.36
N GLU A 173 -10.77 -7.88 6.19
CA GLU A 173 -12.18 -8.11 5.81
C GLU A 173 -13.15 -7.65 6.93
N GLU A 174 -12.73 -7.76 8.19
CA GLU A 174 -13.48 -7.36 9.39
C GLU A 174 -13.19 -5.91 9.84
N TYR A 175 -12.34 -5.18 9.11
CA TYR A 175 -11.90 -3.85 9.50
C TYR A 175 -13.01 -2.81 9.31
N PHE A 176 -13.18 -1.96 10.32
CA PHE A 176 -13.97 -0.74 10.23
C PHE A 176 -13.12 0.46 10.69
N PRO A 177 -13.20 1.62 10.01
CA PRO A 177 -12.46 2.82 10.42
C PRO A 177 -12.93 3.31 11.79
N CYS A 178 -12.04 3.26 12.78
CA CYS A 178 -12.34 3.65 14.17
C CYS A 178 -11.64 4.95 14.60
N HIS A 179 -10.94 5.65 13.70
CA HIS A 179 -10.20 6.86 14.02
C HIS A 179 -11.01 8.14 13.76
N GLU A 180 -10.94 9.10 14.67
CA GLU A 180 -11.44 10.46 14.44
C GLU A 180 -10.60 11.13 13.35
N ARG A 181 -11.27 11.71 12.35
CA ARG A 181 -10.59 12.40 11.24
C ARG A 181 -10.00 13.70 11.74
N VAL A 182 -8.71 13.91 11.49
CA VAL A 182 -8.02 15.16 11.86
C VAL A 182 -8.55 16.36 11.07
N ALA A 183 -9.05 16.13 9.84
CA ALA A 183 -9.60 17.18 8.98
C ALA A 183 -11.03 16.84 8.52
N SER A 184 -11.86 17.87 8.36
CA SER A 184 -13.19 17.78 7.77
C SER A 184 -13.09 17.56 6.25
N LYS A 185 -13.00 16.29 5.83
CA LYS A 185 -13.02 15.79 4.44
C LYS A 185 -12.00 16.45 3.49
N LEU A 186 -10.78 15.93 3.50
CA LEU A 186 -9.88 16.05 2.34
C LEU A 186 -10.26 14.96 1.32
N ASN A 187 -10.85 15.34 0.19
CA ASN A 187 -11.14 14.41 -0.91
C ASN A 187 -9.93 14.31 -1.85
N TRP A 188 -9.78 13.15 -2.51
CA TRP A 188 -8.74 12.83 -3.51
C TRP A 188 -8.62 13.79 -4.70
N GLU A 189 -9.56 14.72 -4.87
CA GLU A 189 -9.60 15.68 -5.98
C GLU A 189 -8.70 16.90 -5.67
N MET A 190 -7.39 16.72 -5.83
CA MET A 190 -6.45 17.83 -6.00
C MET A 190 -6.18 18.08 -7.49
N GLU A 191 -7.20 18.39 -8.28
CA GLU A 191 -7.06 19.10 -9.55
C GLU A 191 -8.27 20.03 -9.74
N HIS A 192 -8.02 21.27 -10.16
CA HIS A 192 -8.93 22.42 -10.27
C HIS A 192 -9.07 23.37 -9.06
N LEU A 193 -7.97 23.75 -8.42
CA LEU A 193 -7.85 25.13 -7.93
C LEU A 193 -7.26 25.99 -9.05
N GLY A 194 -8.13 26.35 -10.01
CA GLY A 194 -7.86 27.45 -10.91
C GLY A 194 -7.70 28.72 -10.08
N TYR A 195 -6.50 29.27 -10.05
CA TYR A 195 -6.26 30.60 -9.48
C TYR A 195 -7.08 31.59 -10.32
N SER A 196 -8.27 31.96 -9.85
CA SER A 196 -9.11 32.96 -10.50
C SER A 196 -8.45 34.32 -10.32
N SER A 197 -7.70 34.75 -11.34
CA SER A 197 -7.14 36.09 -11.47
C SER A 197 -8.24 37.10 -11.83
N LYS A 198 -9.09 37.47 -10.88
CA LYS A 198 -9.94 38.67 -10.99
C LYS A 198 -10.09 39.34 -9.62
N ARG A 199 -9.15 40.22 -9.28
CA ARG A 199 -9.49 41.40 -8.48
C ARG A 199 -9.73 42.54 -9.46
N GLU A 200 -11.00 42.84 -9.68
CA GLU A 200 -11.43 44.06 -10.36
C GLU A 200 -10.93 45.26 -9.57
N ILE A 201 -10.17 46.12 -10.26
CA ILE A 201 -9.93 47.50 -9.85
C ILE A 201 -11.25 48.23 -10.09
N SER A 202 -11.91 48.67 -9.03
CA SER A 202 -12.96 49.69 -9.11
C SER A 202 -12.50 50.95 -8.40
N ARG A 203 -12.47 52.00 -9.23
CA ARG A 203 -12.28 53.45 -9.06
C ARG A 203 -12.33 54.03 -7.65
#